data_AF-G3PGH0-F1
#
_entry.id   AF-G3PGH0-F1
#
_cell.length_a   1.000
_cell.length_b   1.000
_cell.length_c   1.000
_cell.angle_alpha   90.00
_cell.angle_beta   90.00
_cell.angle_gamma   90.00
#
_symmetry.space_group_name_H-M   'P 1'
#
loop_
_entity.id
_entity.type
_entity.pdbx_description
1 polymer ?
#
loop_
_entity_poly.entity_id
_entity_poly.type
_entity_poly.pdbx_seq_one_letter_code
_entity_poly.pdbx_strand_id
1 'polypeptide(L)'
;SECEALAVQQAALLRYHNSACVFPLATLRQTLTSALAAWPTSAPLWSIYIQVENRYHSAGRARRFFHSVTRDNRSVVPRLFAIVAEQQRKQLVDAAQRSCCHDAALPLLPENGLSNRICGLFESAIATEMGSHCPLLWRMYMYFLVSEGKVDKATGIFYKALQNIPWAKGLYMDAVKLFPEHLQEFVDLMTEKELRLRLPLEELDILLED
;
A
#
# COMPACT_ATOMS: atom_id res chain seq x y z
N SER A 1 8.99 3.65 -23.74
CA SER A 1 8.79 2.27 -24.21
C SER A 1 10.11 1.50 -24.24
N GLU A 2 11.06 1.86 -25.10
CA GLU A 2 12.37 1.15 -25.15
C GLU A 2 13.38 1.67 -24.13
N CYS A 3 13.52 2.99 -23.98
CA CYS A 3 14.43 3.59 -22.98
C CYS A 3 14.08 3.20 -21.54
N GLU A 4 12.78 3.08 -21.24
CA GLU A 4 12.30 2.61 -19.93
C GLU A 4 12.68 1.14 -19.71
N ALA A 5 12.45 0.28 -20.70
CA ALA A 5 12.82 -1.13 -20.63
C ALA A 5 14.34 -1.31 -20.45
N LEU A 6 15.14 -0.52 -21.18
CA LEU A 6 16.60 -0.48 -21.02
C LEU A 6 17.00 -0.04 -19.62
N ALA A 7 16.38 1.01 -19.07
CA ALA A 7 16.64 1.47 -17.71
C ALA A 7 16.29 0.41 -16.66
N VAL A 8 15.19 -0.33 -16.85
CA VAL A 8 14.81 -1.45 -15.98
C VAL A 8 15.86 -2.56 -16.04
N GLN A 9 16.29 -2.96 -17.24
CA GLN A 9 17.32 -3.98 -17.43
C GLN A 9 18.66 -3.55 -16.82
N GLN A 10 19.07 -2.30 -17.03
CA GLN A 10 20.27 -1.73 -16.45
C GLN A 10 20.20 -1.73 -14.91
N ALA A 11 19.10 -1.25 -14.32
CA ALA A 11 18.91 -1.25 -12.87
C ALA A 11 18.92 -2.68 -12.29
N ALA A 12 18.31 -3.65 -12.98
CA ALA A 12 18.31 -5.04 -12.58
C ALA A 12 19.73 -5.66 -12.60
N LEU A 13 20.51 -5.39 -13.65
CA LEU A 13 21.89 -5.83 -13.79
C LEU A 13 22.78 -5.23 -12.70
N LEU A 14 22.67 -3.92 -12.47
CA LEU A 14 23.44 -3.24 -11.41
C LEU A 14 23.08 -3.78 -10.01
N ARG A 15 21.80 -4.08 -9.75
CA ARG A 15 21.36 -4.72 -8.51
C ARG A 15 21.98 -6.12 -8.37
N TYR A 16 22.00 -6.91 -9.45
CA TYR A 16 22.63 -8.24 -9.43
C TYR A 16 24.11 -8.14 -9.06
N HIS A 17 24.87 -7.27 -9.72
CA HIS A 17 26.28 -7.05 -9.40
C HIS A 17 26.50 -6.52 -7.98
N ASN A 18 25.64 -5.66 -7.47
CA ASN A 18 25.69 -5.20 -6.08
C ASN A 18 25.41 -6.30 -5.05
N SER A 19 24.67 -7.35 -5.44
CA SER A 19 24.42 -8.51 -4.59
C SER A 19 25.48 -9.62 -4.71
N ALA A 20 26.07 -9.80 -5.89
CA ALA A 20 27.01 -10.89 -6.19
C ALA A 20 28.49 -10.47 -6.10
N CYS A 21 28.79 -9.17 -6.21
CA CYS A 21 30.14 -8.62 -6.30
C CYS A 21 30.28 -7.33 -5.49
N VAL A 22 31.52 -6.86 -5.31
CA VAL A 22 31.79 -5.54 -4.74
C VAL A 22 31.46 -4.48 -5.79
N PHE A 23 30.24 -3.94 -5.73
CA PHE A 23 29.79 -2.87 -6.62
C PHE A 23 29.31 -1.64 -5.81
N PRO A 24 29.70 -0.40 -6.19
CA PRO A 24 29.33 0.80 -5.45
C PRO A 24 27.81 1.04 -5.41
N LEU A 25 27.23 1.01 -4.21
CA LEU A 25 25.82 1.28 -3.98
C LEU A 25 25.40 2.71 -4.41
N ALA A 26 26.34 3.66 -4.34
CA ALA A 26 26.09 5.04 -4.79
C ALA A 26 25.72 5.09 -6.28
N THR A 27 26.41 4.32 -7.12
CA THR A 27 26.14 4.26 -8.57
C THR A 27 24.77 3.65 -8.83
N LEU A 28 24.45 2.51 -8.21
CA LEU A 28 23.13 1.88 -8.34
C LEU A 28 22.00 2.84 -7.92
N ARG A 29 22.16 3.52 -6.79
CA ARG A 29 21.18 4.49 -6.30
C ARG A 29 21.02 5.66 -7.28
N GLN A 30 22.10 6.22 -7.78
CA GLN A 30 22.05 7.34 -8.73
C GLN A 30 21.37 6.94 -10.05
N THR A 31 21.66 5.75 -10.57
CA THR A 31 20.98 5.22 -11.77
C THR A 31 19.49 5.02 -11.51
N LEU A 32 19.12 4.47 -10.36
CA LEU A 32 17.71 4.26 -9.99
C LEU A 32 16.96 5.58 -9.80
N THR A 33 17.51 6.54 -9.05
CA THR A 33 16.83 7.82 -8.78
C THR A 33 16.69 8.67 -10.05
N SER A 34 17.69 8.66 -10.93
CA SER A 34 17.59 9.33 -12.24
C SER A 34 16.57 8.67 -13.16
N ALA A 35 16.56 7.34 -13.25
CA ALA A 35 15.56 6.61 -14.03
C ALA A 35 14.14 6.82 -13.50
N LEU A 36 13.95 6.82 -12.18
CA LEU A 36 12.64 7.05 -11.55
C LEU A 36 12.17 8.51 -11.64
N ALA A 37 13.09 9.47 -11.72
CA ALA A 37 12.73 10.86 -12.01
C ALA A 37 12.21 11.01 -13.46
N ALA A 38 12.75 10.25 -14.41
CA ALA A 38 12.30 10.24 -15.81
C ALA A 38 11.03 9.40 -16.03
N TRP A 39 10.92 8.24 -15.37
CA TRP A 39 9.81 7.29 -15.50
C TRP A 39 9.17 6.96 -14.13
N PRO A 40 8.52 7.94 -13.50
CA PRO A 40 7.91 7.78 -12.17
C PRO A 40 6.72 6.83 -12.15
N THR A 41 6.16 6.44 -13.30
CA THR A 41 5.07 5.46 -13.40
C THR A 41 5.55 4.02 -13.54
N SER A 42 6.87 3.81 -13.66
CA SER A 42 7.46 2.48 -13.89
C SER A 42 7.46 1.64 -12.61
N ALA A 43 6.48 0.75 -12.46
CA ALA A 43 6.40 -0.15 -11.32
C ALA A 43 7.64 -1.05 -11.13
N PRO A 44 8.26 -1.61 -12.19
CA PRO A 44 9.48 -2.41 -12.04
C PRO A 44 10.63 -1.62 -11.42
N LEU A 45 10.87 -0.37 -11.85
CA LEU A 45 11.92 0.48 -11.27
C LEU A 45 11.68 0.74 -9.78
N TRP A 46 10.44 1.03 -9.38
CA TRP A 46 10.09 1.21 -7.96
C TRP A 46 10.30 -0.05 -7.15
N SER A 47 9.98 -1.23 -7.70
CA SER A 47 10.20 -2.51 -7.02
C SER A 47 11.69 -2.76 -6.73
N ILE A 48 12.56 -2.48 -7.72
CA ILE A 48 14.02 -2.61 -7.58
C ILE A 48 14.52 -1.60 -6.53
N TYR A 49 14.03 -0.36 -6.60
CA TYR A 49 14.41 0.70 -5.66
C TYR A 49 14.07 0.34 -4.20
N ILE A 50 12.85 -0.12 -3.93
CA ILE A 50 12.44 -0.52 -2.58
C ILE A 50 13.28 -1.69 -2.07
N GLN A 51 13.54 -2.70 -2.91
CA GLN A 51 14.39 -3.84 -2.52
C GLN A 51 15.80 -3.39 -2.12
N VAL A 52 16.38 -2.44 -2.87
CA VAL A 52 17.70 -1.86 -2.56
C VAL A 52 17.63 -1.07 -1.26
N GLU A 53 16.66 -0.16 -1.09
CA GLU A 53 16.59 0.69 0.10
C GLU A 53 16.27 -0.09 1.38
N ASN A 54 15.46 -1.15 1.30
CA ASN A 54 15.18 -2.04 2.43
C ASN A 54 16.42 -2.79 2.89
N ARG A 55 17.27 -3.26 1.96
CA ARG A 55 18.53 -3.96 2.27
C ARG A 55 19.51 -3.08 3.06
N TYR A 56 19.50 -1.77 2.80
CA TYR A 56 20.48 -0.83 3.34
C TYR A 56 19.90 0.18 4.33
N HIS A 57 18.68 -0.05 4.83
CA HIS A 57 18.00 0.70 5.89
C HIS A 57 18.03 2.24 5.78
N SER A 58 18.00 2.81 4.56
CA SER A 58 18.10 4.26 4.35
C SER A 58 16.73 4.96 4.31
N ALA A 59 15.90 4.75 5.33
CA ALA A 59 14.51 5.22 5.37
C ALA A 59 14.39 6.75 5.17
N GLY A 60 15.23 7.55 5.83
CA GLY A 60 15.21 9.01 5.68
C GLY A 60 15.49 9.49 4.25
N ARG A 61 16.42 8.83 3.55
CA ARG A 61 16.75 9.12 2.15
C ARG A 61 15.59 8.72 1.23
N ALA A 62 15.07 7.51 1.42
CA ALA A 62 13.96 7.00 0.63
C ALA A 62 12.73 7.92 0.74
N ARG A 63 12.38 8.36 1.95
CA ARG A 63 11.29 9.30 2.21
C ARG A 63 11.46 10.63 1.47
N ARG A 64 12.66 11.22 1.50
CA ARG A 64 12.94 12.48 0.78
C ARG A 64 12.78 12.30 -0.71
N PHE A 65 13.26 11.19 -1.26
CA PHE A 65 13.13 10.89 -2.68
C PHE A 65 11.67 10.66 -3.10
N PHE A 66 10.92 9.84 -2.35
CA PHE A 66 9.49 9.68 -2.59
C PHE A 66 8.77 11.02 -2.54
N HIS A 67 9.03 11.83 -1.51
CA HIS A 67 8.42 13.16 -1.40
C HIS A 67 8.72 14.06 -2.61
N SER A 68 9.99 14.08 -3.08
CA SER A 68 10.35 14.86 -4.28
C SER A 68 9.61 14.37 -5.52
N VAL A 69 9.47 13.06 -5.71
CA VAL A 69 8.78 12.53 -6.90
C VAL A 69 7.27 12.71 -6.78
N THR A 70 6.66 12.49 -5.62
CA THR A 70 5.20 12.60 -5.43
C THR A 70 4.69 14.02 -5.52
N ARG A 71 5.50 15.03 -5.14
CA ARG A 71 5.10 16.44 -5.18
C ARG A 71 4.77 16.90 -6.60
N ASP A 72 5.60 16.48 -7.54
CA ASP A 72 5.56 16.97 -8.92
C ASP A 72 4.81 15.98 -9.86
N ASN A 73 4.33 14.84 -9.32
CA ASN A 73 3.73 13.76 -10.09
C ASN A 73 2.24 13.53 -9.81
N ARG A 74 1.45 13.48 -10.89
CA ARG A 74 0.00 13.24 -10.85
C ARG A 74 -0.38 11.75 -10.70
N SER A 75 0.52 10.82 -11.00
CA SER A 75 0.27 9.40 -10.87
C SER A 75 0.17 8.96 -9.40
N VAL A 76 -0.70 7.97 -9.17
CA VAL A 76 -0.83 7.31 -7.88
C VAL A 76 0.33 6.33 -7.60
N VAL A 77 1.05 5.90 -8.65
CA VAL A 77 2.08 4.85 -8.56
C VAL A 77 3.19 5.18 -7.55
N PRO A 78 3.88 6.34 -7.59
CA PRO A 78 4.88 6.69 -6.57
C PRO A 78 4.33 6.70 -5.14
N ARG A 79 3.07 7.12 -4.95
CA ARG A 79 2.41 7.17 -3.65
C ARG A 79 2.14 5.77 -3.10
N LEU A 80 1.65 4.85 -3.94
CA LEU A 80 1.45 3.45 -3.58
C LEU A 80 2.78 2.79 -3.16
N PHE A 81 3.84 2.99 -3.94
CA PHE A 81 5.16 2.46 -3.58
C PHE A 81 5.74 3.10 -2.32
N ALA A 82 5.48 4.39 -2.06
CA ALA A 82 5.86 5.03 -0.80
C ALA A 82 5.15 4.39 0.41
N ILE A 83 3.86 4.09 0.27
CA ILE A 83 3.06 3.39 1.30
C ILE A 83 3.62 1.98 1.53
N VAL A 84 3.84 1.20 0.47
CA VAL A 84 4.40 -0.15 0.55
C VAL A 84 5.78 -0.15 1.23
N ALA A 85 6.65 0.81 0.89
CA ALA A 85 7.96 0.94 1.52
C ALA A 85 7.85 1.17 3.03
N GLU A 86 6.95 2.04 3.48
CA GLU A 86 6.74 2.28 4.91
C GLU A 86 6.07 1.09 5.62
N GLN A 87 5.15 0.38 4.96
CA GLN A 87 4.54 -0.84 5.50
C GLN A 87 5.56 -1.96 5.69
N GLN A 88 6.40 -2.23 4.69
CA GLN A 88 7.48 -3.22 4.80
C GLN A 88 8.46 -2.86 5.91
N ARG A 89 8.76 -1.57 6.07
CA ARG A 89 9.61 -1.11 7.17
C ARG A 89 8.96 -1.31 8.53
N LYS A 90 7.65 -1.06 8.67
CA LYS A 90 6.90 -1.37 9.90
C LYS A 90 6.97 -2.87 10.20
N GLN A 91 6.70 -3.73 9.22
CA GLN A 91 6.77 -5.18 9.40
C GLN A 91 8.14 -5.65 9.90
N LEU A 92 9.24 -5.07 9.39
CA LEU A 92 10.59 -5.38 9.86
C LEU A 92 10.82 -4.94 11.31
N VAL A 93 10.35 -3.76 11.70
CA VAL A 93 10.47 -3.25 13.07
C VAL A 93 9.64 -4.11 14.03
N ASP A 94 8.37 -4.37 13.69
CA ASP A 94 7.49 -5.22 14.49
C ASP A 94 8.05 -6.65 14.63
N ALA A 95 8.70 -7.19 13.59
CA ALA A 95 9.35 -8.49 13.63
C ALA A 95 10.59 -8.49 14.54
N ALA A 96 11.42 -7.44 14.47
CA ALA A 96 12.56 -7.29 15.35
C ALA A 96 12.11 -7.18 16.82
N GLN A 97 11.09 -6.38 17.12
CA GLN A 97 10.54 -6.24 18.47
C GLN A 97 10.01 -7.57 19.03
N ARG A 98 9.28 -8.34 18.21
CA ARG A 98 8.81 -9.69 18.57
C ARG A 98 9.93 -10.71 18.78
N SER A 99 11.11 -10.48 18.22
CA SER A 99 12.28 -11.34 18.47
C SER A 99 13.01 -10.98 19.77
N CYS A 100 13.03 -9.69 20.14
CA CYS A 100 13.74 -9.20 21.32
C CYS A 100 12.97 -9.41 22.64
N CYS A 101 11.65 -9.67 22.60
CA CYS A 101 10.85 -9.85 23.82
C CYS A 101 11.13 -11.15 24.62
N HIS A 102 12.15 -11.93 24.24
CA HIS A 102 12.68 -13.04 25.05
C HIS A 102 13.84 -12.61 25.97
N ASP A 103 14.42 -11.42 25.81
CA ASP A 103 15.50 -10.94 26.68
C ASP A 103 15.39 -9.43 26.90
N ALA A 104 14.99 -9.04 28.12
CA ALA A 104 14.86 -7.68 28.67
C ALA A 104 14.17 -6.60 27.79
N ALA A 105 13.07 -6.04 28.31
CA ALA A 105 12.36 -4.91 27.72
C ALA A 105 13.29 -3.68 27.56
N LEU A 106 13.85 -3.50 26.37
CA LEU A 106 14.50 -2.26 26.00
C LEU A 106 13.42 -1.17 25.89
N PRO A 107 13.56 -0.03 26.58
CA PRO A 107 12.78 1.15 26.24
C PRO A 107 13.22 1.61 24.84
N LEU A 108 12.37 2.38 24.15
CA LEU A 108 12.66 3.12 22.89
C LEU A 108 12.22 2.43 21.60
N LEU A 109 10.93 2.55 21.29
CA LEU A 109 10.39 3.33 20.17
C LEU A 109 8.86 3.30 20.31
N PRO A 110 8.14 4.43 20.20
CA PRO A 110 6.68 4.38 20.25
C PRO A 110 6.16 3.56 19.06
N GLU A 111 5.51 2.44 19.37
CA GLU A 111 4.78 1.53 18.45
C GLU A 111 4.01 2.29 17.36
N ASN A 112 3.53 3.48 17.70
CA ASN A 112 2.57 4.25 16.91
C ASN A 112 3.20 5.16 15.84
N GLY A 113 4.51 5.42 15.89
CA GLY A 113 5.13 6.43 15.01
C GLY A 113 5.05 6.07 13.52
N LEU A 114 5.22 4.79 13.20
CA LEU A 114 5.20 4.30 11.82
C LEU A 114 3.77 4.15 11.30
N SER A 115 2.85 3.68 12.16
CA SER A 115 1.44 3.56 11.82
C SER A 115 0.83 4.91 11.50
N ASN A 116 1.12 5.94 12.31
CA ASN A 116 0.66 7.31 12.04
C ASN A 116 1.25 7.84 10.72
N ARG A 117 2.51 7.50 10.41
CA ARG A 117 3.13 7.87 9.14
C ARG A 117 2.44 7.21 7.95
N ILE A 118 2.12 5.92 8.05
CA ILE A 118 1.42 5.17 7.01
C ILE A 118 0.00 5.75 6.82
N CYS A 119 -0.73 6.04 7.91
CA CYS A 119 -2.02 6.74 7.83
C CYS A 119 -1.88 8.09 7.11
N GLY A 120 -0.91 8.92 7.47
CA GLY A 120 -0.68 10.20 6.80
C GLY A 120 -0.34 10.06 5.31
N LEU A 121 0.37 8.99 4.91
CA LEU A 121 0.60 8.70 3.50
C LEU A 121 -0.70 8.32 2.77
N PHE A 122 -1.54 7.46 3.35
CA PHE A 122 -2.85 7.14 2.81
C PHE A 122 -3.72 8.39 2.68
N GLU A 123 -3.84 9.20 3.73
CA GLU A 123 -4.61 10.45 3.76
C GLU A 123 -4.14 11.42 2.67
N SER A 124 -2.82 11.60 2.53
CA SER A 124 -2.25 12.44 1.49
C SER A 124 -2.52 11.91 0.07
N ALA A 125 -2.61 10.59 -0.08
CA ALA A 125 -2.83 9.96 -1.38
C ALA A 125 -4.31 10.05 -1.80
N ILE A 126 -5.25 9.76 -0.90
CA ILE A 126 -6.70 9.86 -1.18
C ILE A 126 -7.16 11.33 -1.33
N ALA A 127 -6.40 12.30 -0.82
CA ALA A 127 -6.67 13.73 -1.03
C ALA A 127 -6.37 14.18 -2.47
N THR A 128 -5.68 13.37 -3.27
CA THR A 128 -5.44 13.66 -4.70
C THR A 128 -6.56 13.09 -5.56
N GLU A 129 -6.87 13.76 -6.67
CA GLU A 129 -7.88 13.33 -7.64
C GLU A 129 -7.64 11.89 -8.15
N MET A 130 -6.40 11.59 -8.56
CA MET A 130 -6.07 10.23 -9.04
C MET A 130 -6.09 9.19 -7.92
N GLY A 131 -5.82 9.58 -6.67
CA GLY A 131 -5.84 8.68 -5.53
C GLY A 131 -7.24 8.38 -5.02
N SER A 132 -8.14 9.37 -4.96
CA SER A 132 -9.53 9.17 -4.55
C SER A 132 -10.28 8.24 -5.51
N HIS A 133 -9.89 8.20 -6.79
CA HIS A 133 -10.46 7.28 -7.77
C HIS A 133 -9.70 5.95 -7.93
N CYS A 134 -8.72 5.65 -7.05
CA CYS A 134 -7.94 4.41 -7.12
C CYS A 134 -8.49 3.35 -6.14
N PRO A 135 -9.18 2.28 -6.61
CA PRO A 135 -9.74 1.27 -5.71
C PRO A 135 -8.69 0.54 -4.88
N LEU A 136 -7.51 0.26 -5.44
CA LEU A 136 -6.44 -0.42 -4.72
C LEU A 136 -6.00 0.37 -3.48
N LEU A 137 -5.91 1.70 -3.57
CA LEU A 137 -5.49 2.56 -2.47
C LEU A 137 -6.47 2.48 -1.28
N TRP A 138 -7.78 2.55 -1.56
CA TRP A 138 -8.82 2.42 -0.54
C TRP A 138 -8.81 1.04 0.11
N ARG A 139 -8.72 -0.03 -0.70
CA ARG A 139 -8.63 -1.42 -0.19
C ARG A 139 -7.43 -1.57 0.73
N MET A 140 -6.25 -1.12 0.31
CA MET A 140 -5.04 -1.15 1.13
C MET A 140 -5.20 -0.36 2.44
N TYR A 141 -5.88 0.80 2.41
CA TYR A 141 -6.06 1.61 3.61
C TYR A 141 -6.99 0.94 4.62
N MET A 142 -8.13 0.38 4.16
CA MET A 142 -9.04 -0.37 5.01
C MET A 142 -8.35 -1.57 5.65
N TYR A 143 -7.67 -2.40 4.85
CA TYR A 143 -6.91 -3.55 5.37
C TYR A 143 -5.86 -3.12 6.40
N PHE A 144 -5.14 -2.03 6.14
CA PHE A 144 -4.16 -1.52 7.08
C PHE A 144 -4.80 -1.11 8.42
N LEU A 145 -5.88 -0.34 8.40
CA LEU A 145 -6.55 0.10 9.63
C LEU A 145 -7.11 -1.08 10.44
N VAL A 146 -7.72 -2.07 9.78
CA VAL A 146 -8.20 -3.29 10.47
C VAL A 146 -7.02 -4.07 11.07
N SER A 147 -5.89 -4.18 10.36
CA SER A 147 -4.69 -4.84 10.90
C SER A 147 -4.09 -4.13 12.12
N GLU A 148 -4.37 -2.83 12.28
CA GLU A 148 -3.99 -2.02 13.44
C GLU A 148 -5.06 -2.05 14.55
N GLY A 149 -6.11 -2.87 14.43
CA GLY A 149 -7.23 -2.95 15.37
C GLY A 149 -8.19 -1.75 15.32
N LYS A 150 -8.10 -0.88 14.30
CA LYS A 150 -8.89 0.35 14.17
C LYS A 150 -10.11 0.14 13.27
N VAL A 151 -10.95 -0.83 13.65
CA VAL A 151 -12.12 -1.27 12.87
C VAL A 151 -13.08 -0.10 12.60
N ASP A 152 -13.46 0.67 13.61
CA ASP A 152 -14.38 1.82 13.45
C ASP A 152 -13.86 2.85 12.42
N LYS A 153 -12.55 3.10 12.43
CA LYS A 153 -11.92 4.00 11.45
C LYS A 153 -11.94 3.39 10.05
N ALA A 154 -11.69 2.09 9.94
CA ALA A 154 -11.74 1.38 8.66
C ALA A 154 -13.15 1.42 8.06
N THR A 155 -14.19 1.27 8.88
CA THR A 155 -15.60 1.45 8.50
C THR A 155 -15.87 2.87 7.97
N GLY A 156 -15.39 3.90 8.68
CA GLY A 156 -15.48 5.29 8.17
C GLY A 156 -14.76 5.49 6.83
N ILE A 157 -13.60 4.86 6.64
CA ILE A 157 -12.86 4.89 5.37
C ILE A 157 -13.61 4.15 4.25
N PHE A 158 -14.30 3.05 4.55
CA PHE A 158 -15.15 2.35 3.59
C PHE A 158 -16.24 3.26 3.02
N TYR A 159 -17.04 3.90 3.88
CA TYR A 159 -18.09 4.82 3.41
C TYR A 159 -17.51 6.03 2.67
N LYS A 160 -16.35 6.56 3.10
CA LYS A 160 -15.64 7.61 2.35
C LYS A 160 -15.20 7.14 0.97
N ALA A 161 -14.76 5.89 0.84
CA ALA A 161 -14.41 5.30 -0.46
C ALA A 161 -15.65 5.20 -1.37
N LEU A 162 -16.80 4.81 -0.82
CA LEU A 162 -18.07 4.72 -1.58
C LEU A 162 -18.53 6.08 -2.12
N GLN A 163 -18.24 7.18 -1.43
CA GLN A 163 -18.52 8.52 -1.95
C GLN A 163 -17.69 8.87 -3.20
N ASN A 164 -16.54 8.21 -3.40
CA ASN A 164 -15.61 8.49 -4.50
C ASN A 164 -15.66 7.45 -5.63
N ILE A 165 -15.88 6.17 -5.30
CA ILE A 165 -15.85 5.03 -6.22
C ILE A 165 -16.94 3.99 -5.91
N PRO A 166 -18.24 4.36 -5.97
CA PRO A 166 -19.35 3.46 -5.62
C PRO A 166 -19.48 2.24 -6.56
N TRP A 167 -18.93 2.30 -7.78
CA TRP A 167 -18.97 1.18 -8.73
C TRP A 167 -17.97 0.06 -8.43
N ALA A 168 -17.04 0.27 -7.50
CA ALA A 168 -15.98 -0.67 -7.21
C ALA A 168 -16.46 -1.84 -6.33
N LYS A 169 -17.11 -2.85 -6.93
CA LYS A 169 -17.62 -4.04 -6.23
C LYS A 169 -16.58 -4.71 -5.29
N GLY A 170 -15.30 -4.65 -5.64
CA GLY A 170 -14.22 -5.16 -4.80
C GLY A 170 -14.17 -4.55 -3.39
N LEU A 171 -14.60 -3.29 -3.21
CA LEU A 171 -14.67 -2.65 -1.89
C LEU A 171 -15.74 -3.29 -1.01
N TYR A 172 -16.93 -3.53 -1.56
CA TYR A 172 -18.03 -4.17 -0.84
C TYR A 172 -17.65 -5.60 -0.44
N MET A 173 -17.01 -6.34 -1.35
CA MET A 173 -16.53 -7.69 -1.05
C MET A 173 -15.46 -7.71 0.04
N ASP A 174 -14.63 -6.68 0.13
CA ASP A 174 -13.67 -6.55 1.22
C ASP A 174 -14.37 -6.15 2.52
N ALA A 175 -15.34 -5.22 2.48
CA ALA A 175 -16.12 -4.81 3.64
C ALA A 175 -16.88 -5.99 4.27
N VAL A 176 -17.53 -6.84 3.47
CA VAL A 176 -18.17 -8.08 3.96
C VAL A 176 -17.18 -9.00 4.69
N LYS A 177 -15.92 -9.07 4.22
CA LYS A 177 -14.89 -9.90 4.88
C LYS A 177 -14.33 -9.26 6.13
N LEU A 178 -14.25 -7.93 6.16
CA LEU A 178 -13.63 -7.17 7.26
C LEU A 178 -14.63 -6.86 8.38
N PHE A 179 -15.90 -6.70 8.04
CA PHE A 179 -17.00 -6.27 8.91
C PHE A 179 -18.23 -7.18 8.68
N PRO A 180 -18.12 -8.50 8.93
CA PRO A 180 -19.18 -9.46 8.62
C PRO A 180 -20.52 -9.17 9.33
N GLU A 181 -20.48 -8.47 10.46
CA GLU A 181 -21.66 -8.06 11.23
C GLU A 181 -22.57 -7.07 10.47
N HIS A 182 -22.08 -6.44 9.42
CA HIS A 182 -22.82 -5.50 8.57
C HIS A 182 -23.20 -6.10 7.20
N LEU A 183 -23.21 -7.43 7.06
CA LEU A 183 -23.44 -8.12 5.78
C LEU A 183 -24.72 -7.67 5.08
N GLN A 184 -25.86 -7.66 5.78
CA GLN A 184 -27.16 -7.28 5.20
C GLN A 184 -27.10 -5.87 4.63
N GLU A 185 -26.57 -4.91 5.41
CA GLU A 185 -26.42 -3.52 4.98
C GLU A 185 -25.59 -3.42 3.69
N PHE A 186 -24.48 -4.16 3.59
CA PHE A 186 -23.64 -4.14 2.39
C PHE A 186 -24.32 -4.77 1.18
N VAL A 187 -25.13 -5.82 1.39
CA VAL A 187 -25.95 -6.43 0.33
C VAL A 187 -27.03 -5.47 -0.15
N ASP A 188 -27.70 -4.78 0.77
CA ASP A 188 -28.71 -3.77 0.44
C ASP A 188 -28.08 -2.62 -0.34
N LEU A 189 -26.92 -2.12 0.08
CA LEU A 189 -26.16 -1.09 -0.64
C LEU A 189 -25.73 -1.57 -2.03
N MET A 190 -25.28 -2.82 -2.17
CA MET A 190 -24.94 -3.37 -3.49
C MET A 190 -26.18 -3.44 -4.38
N THR A 191 -27.32 -3.84 -3.83
CA THR A 191 -28.60 -3.91 -4.56
C THR A 191 -29.08 -2.51 -4.99
N GLU A 192 -29.05 -1.53 -4.09
CA GLU A 192 -29.43 -0.13 -4.37
C GLU A 192 -28.54 0.49 -5.46
N LYS A 193 -27.25 0.14 -5.48
CA LYS A 193 -26.31 0.59 -6.51
C LYS A 193 -26.30 -0.30 -7.76
N GLU A 194 -27.26 -1.21 -7.89
CA GLU A 194 -27.40 -2.15 -9.02
C GLU A 194 -26.13 -2.99 -9.28
N LEU A 195 -25.32 -3.23 -8.24
CA LEU A 195 -24.16 -4.10 -8.30
C LEU A 195 -24.62 -5.55 -8.28
N ARG A 196 -24.35 -6.25 -9.39
CA ARG A 196 -24.76 -7.65 -9.56
C ARG A 196 -24.36 -8.53 -8.38
N LEU A 197 -25.33 -9.13 -7.71
CA LEU A 197 -25.14 -10.24 -6.77
C LEU A 197 -25.40 -11.57 -7.49
N ARG A 198 -24.81 -12.67 -7.00
CA ARG A 198 -25.02 -14.00 -7.60
C ARG A 198 -26.36 -14.59 -7.17
N LEU A 199 -26.68 -14.41 -5.90
CA LEU A 199 -27.87 -14.89 -5.22
C LEU A 199 -28.19 -13.85 -4.14
N PRO A 200 -29.45 -13.42 -3.98
CA PRO A 200 -29.86 -12.61 -2.84
C PRO A 200 -29.79 -13.43 -1.53
N LEU A 201 -29.75 -12.76 -0.38
CA LEU A 201 -29.59 -13.45 0.91
C LEU A 201 -30.84 -14.27 1.26
N GLU A 202 -32.01 -13.77 0.93
CA GLU A 202 -33.29 -14.43 1.21
C GLU A 202 -33.41 -15.77 0.46
N GLU A 203 -32.94 -15.83 -0.80
CA GLU A 203 -32.91 -17.08 -1.56
C GLU A 203 -31.83 -18.04 -1.02
N LEU A 204 -30.72 -17.52 -0.49
CA LEU A 204 -29.68 -18.35 0.14
C LEU A 204 -30.22 -19.01 1.41
N ASP A 205 -30.95 -18.28 2.24
CA ASP A 205 -31.50 -18.79 3.50
C ASP A 205 -32.47 -19.95 3.23
N ILE A 206 -33.34 -19.83 2.22
CA ILE A 206 -34.22 -20.92 1.78
C ILE A 206 -33.41 -22.17 1.39
N LEU A 207 -32.32 -22.01 0.65
CA LEU A 207 -31.47 -23.13 0.22
C LEU A 207 -30.67 -23.77 1.36
N LEU A 208 -30.49 -23.09 2.49
CA LEU A 208 -29.78 -23.60 3.67
C LEU A 208 -30.72 -24.27 4.68
N GLU A 209 -32.01 -23.96 4.63
CA GLU A 209 -33.05 -24.57 5.47
C GLU A 209 -33.48 -25.97 4.96
N ASP A 210 -33.21 -26.29 3.69
CA ASP A 210 -33.38 -27.61 3.05
C ASP A 210 -32.15 -28.53 3.18
#